data_AF-A0A5C6FHL4-F1
#
_entry.id   AF-A0A5C6FHL4-F1
#
_cell.length_a   1.000
_cell.length_b   1.000
_cell.length_c   1.000
_cell.angle_alpha   90.00
_cell.angle_beta   90.00
_cell.angle_gamma   90.00
#
_symmetry.space_group_name_H-M   'P 1'
#
loop_
_entity.id
_entity.type
_entity.pdbx_description
1 polymer ?
#
loop_
_entity_poly.entity_id
_entity_poly.type
_entity_poly.pdbx_seq_one_letter_code
_entity_poly.pdbx_strand_id
1 'polypeptide(L)'
;MYLATEFLFYAGLILVGSGLAWLLATVVLRRWSRTQFPLMMIGLGVIAIATPAIYTRIGDVDLGPRIALVQGEKHITLTGWDGESYAVLGNHPETIVLQMANADVTDQTLGYLSSMANLRELDLNDSSVTDGGMAELSKLTGLQTLRLRATKITDEGLERHLSRLPDLRRLDLRETTVSDEAIEKWKAAGEGRRVFR
;
A
#
# COMPACT_ATOMS: atom_id res chain seq x y z
N MET A 1 -8.38 53.78 -13.41
CA MET A 1 -7.23 54.23 -12.59
C MET A 1 -6.58 53.09 -11.80
N TYR A 2 -7.33 52.11 -11.27
CA TYR A 2 -6.79 50.95 -10.52
C TYR A 2 -5.91 49.97 -11.33
N LEU A 3 -6.21 49.71 -12.60
CA LEU A 3 -5.43 48.77 -13.44
C LEU A 3 -3.99 49.24 -13.72
N ALA A 4 -3.77 50.55 -13.79
CA ALA A 4 -2.44 51.11 -14.05
C ALA A 4 -1.51 50.99 -12.83
N THR A 5 -2.05 51.08 -11.62
CA THR A 5 -1.27 50.96 -10.37
C THR A 5 -0.85 49.51 -10.08
N GLU A 6 -1.68 48.52 -10.42
CA GLU A 6 -1.30 47.10 -10.28
C GLU A 6 -0.23 46.70 -11.30
N PHE A 7 -0.36 47.14 -12.55
CA PHE A 7 0.63 46.84 -13.59
C PHE A 7 2.02 47.40 -13.22
N LEU A 8 2.08 48.61 -12.69
CA LEU A 8 3.33 49.23 -12.22
C LEU A 8 3.93 48.50 -11.00
N PHE A 9 3.09 47.97 -10.11
CA PHE A 9 3.55 47.17 -8.96
C PHE A 9 4.18 45.83 -9.41
N TYR A 10 3.53 45.10 -10.31
CA TYR A 10 4.08 43.84 -10.85
C TYR A 10 5.33 44.06 -11.71
N ALA A 11 5.35 45.12 -12.53
CA ALA A 11 6.54 45.50 -13.29
C ALA A 11 7.73 45.83 -12.36
N GLY A 12 7.46 46.51 -11.23
CA GLY A 12 8.45 46.76 -10.19
C GLY A 12 8.99 45.49 -9.55
N LEU A 13 8.12 44.54 -9.19
CA LEU A 13 8.52 43.24 -8.63
C LEU A 13 9.37 42.40 -9.59
N ILE A 14 9.03 42.40 -10.89
CA ILE A 14 9.81 41.70 -11.92
C ILE A 14 11.19 42.33 -12.08
N LEU A 15 11.29 43.66 -12.08
CA LEU A 15 12.57 44.38 -12.16
C LEU A 15 13.44 44.13 -10.92
N VAL A 16 12.85 44.14 -9.72
CA VAL A 16 13.58 43.83 -8.48
C VAL A 16 14.03 42.37 -8.44
N GLY A 17 13.15 41.44 -8.82
CA GLY A 17 13.46 40.01 -8.85
C GLY A 17 14.54 39.66 -9.87
N SER A 18 14.47 40.20 -11.09
CA SER A 18 15.49 40.01 -12.12
C SER A 18 16.82 40.67 -11.73
N GLY A 19 16.79 41.86 -11.11
CA GLY A 19 17.97 42.52 -10.56
C GLY A 19 18.65 41.70 -9.46
N LEU A 20 17.88 41.13 -8.53
CA LEU A 20 18.39 40.24 -7.48
C LEU A 20 18.95 38.93 -8.04
N ALA A 21 18.27 38.33 -9.02
CA ALA A 21 18.74 37.12 -9.70
C ALA A 21 20.07 37.38 -10.44
N TRP A 22 20.20 38.53 -11.11
CA TRP A 22 21.43 38.94 -11.77
C TRP A 22 22.54 39.28 -10.76
N LEU A 23 22.23 39.92 -9.64
CA LEU A 23 23.19 40.18 -8.55
C LEU A 23 23.67 38.88 -7.89
N LEU A 24 22.76 37.95 -7.60
CA LEU A 24 23.09 36.63 -7.09
C LEU A 24 23.92 35.85 -8.11
N ALA A 25 23.54 35.85 -9.38
CA ALA A 25 24.33 35.25 -10.44
C ALA A 25 25.73 35.89 -10.53
N THR A 26 25.84 37.21 -10.51
CA THR A 26 27.14 37.88 -10.66
C THR A 26 28.03 37.79 -9.43
N VAL A 27 27.48 37.75 -8.22
CA VAL A 27 28.24 37.63 -6.97
C VAL A 27 28.58 36.17 -6.65
N VAL A 28 27.60 35.27 -6.80
CA VAL A 28 27.78 33.84 -6.57
C VAL A 28 28.61 33.25 -7.70
N LEU A 29 28.28 33.46 -8.98
CA LEU A 29 29.05 32.88 -10.09
C LEU A 29 30.45 33.51 -10.25
N ARG A 30 30.70 34.76 -9.80
CA ARG A 30 32.07 35.33 -9.80
C ARG A 30 33.03 34.61 -8.88
N ARG A 31 32.51 34.07 -7.77
CA ARG A 31 33.33 33.52 -6.69
C ARG A 31 33.69 32.05 -6.92
N TRP A 32 33.10 31.44 -7.94
CA TRP A 32 33.24 30.03 -8.23
C TRP A 32 34.32 29.82 -9.27
N SER A 33 35.31 28.99 -8.95
CA SER A 33 36.36 28.65 -9.90
C SER A 33 35.78 27.86 -11.09
N ARG A 34 36.48 27.85 -12.22
CA ARG A 34 36.11 27.05 -13.41
C ARG A 34 35.87 25.57 -13.12
N THR A 35 36.36 25.04 -12.00
CA THR A 35 36.15 23.64 -11.58
C THR A 35 34.94 23.43 -10.68
N GLN A 36 34.47 24.45 -9.94
CA GLN A 36 33.33 24.33 -9.04
C GLN A 36 31.99 24.46 -9.76
N PHE A 37 31.93 25.26 -10.84
CA PHE A 37 30.70 25.49 -11.60
C PHE A 37 30.12 24.19 -12.23
N PRO A 38 30.92 23.34 -12.92
CA PRO A 38 30.42 22.06 -13.44
C PRO A 38 29.95 21.12 -12.33
N LEU A 39 30.66 21.06 -11.19
CA LEU A 39 30.31 20.20 -10.06
C LEU A 39 28.96 20.59 -9.43
N MET A 40 28.66 21.89 -9.33
CA MET A 40 27.33 22.33 -8.85
C MET A 40 26.22 22.06 -9.86
N MET A 41 26.48 22.23 -11.16
CA MET A 41 25.49 21.87 -12.18
C MET A 41 25.19 20.37 -12.18
N ILE A 42 26.21 19.53 -11.96
CA ILE A 42 26.03 18.10 -11.75
C ILE A 42 25.23 17.86 -10.46
N GLY A 43 25.57 18.53 -9.35
CA GLY A 43 24.83 18.41 -8.09
C GLY A 43 23.36 18.81 -8.20
N LEU A 44 23.06 19.95 -8.84
CA LEU A 44 21.70 20.42 -9.10
C LEU A 44 20.94 19.49 -10.04
N GLY A 45 21.62 18.95 -11.07
CA GLY A 45 21.05 17.94 -11.96
C GLY A 45 20.70 16.65 -11.22
N VAL A 46 21.59 16.16 -10.35
CA VAL A 46 21.35 14.99 -9.50
C VAL A 46 20.20 15.24 -8.54
N ILE A 47 20.14 16.41 -7.90
CA ILE A 47 19.02 16.79 -7.03
C ILE A 47 17.72 16.78 -7.82
N ALA A 48 17.66 17.44 -8.98
CA ALA A 48 16.46 17.51 -9.82
C ALA A 48 15.96 16.15 -10.32
N ILE A 49 16.87 15.22 -10.61
CA ILE A 49 16.55 13.84 -10.99
C ILE A 49 16.09 13.02 -9.77
N ALA A 50 16.69 13.26 -8.60
CA ALA A 50 16.37 12.55 -7.37
C ALA A 50 15.08 13.06 -6.71
N THR A 51 14.68 14.32 -6.90
CA THR A 51 13.52 14.90 -6.22
C THR A 51 12.23 14.09 -6.44
N PRO A 52 11.85 13.70 -7.67
CA PRO A 52 10.67 12.86 -7.90
C PRO A 52 10.70 11.53 -7.14
N ALA A 53 11.86 10.87 -7.06
CA ALA A 53 12.04 9.62 -6.32
C ALA A 53 12.08 9.80 -4.79
N ILE A 54 12.46 11.00 -4.32
CA ILE A 54 12.43 11.37 -2.91
C ILE A 54 11.00 11.72 -2.48
N TYR A 55 10.23 12.46 -3.31
CA TYR A 55 8.83 12.79 -3.02
C TYR A 55 7.94 11.55 -2.97
N THR A 56 8.14 10.58 -3.87
CA THR A 56 7.40 9.30 -3.82
C THR A 56 7.77 8.43 -2.62
N ARG A 57 8.88 8.72 -1.91
CA ARG A 57 9.28 8.02 -0.68
C ARG A 57 8.84 8.71 0.62
N ILE A 58 8.41 9.98 0.60
CA ILE A 58 8.13 10.77 1.82
C ILE A 58 6.63 10.93 2.10
N GLY A 59 5.76 10.57 1.15
CA GLY A 59 4.33 10.47 1.44
C GLY A 59 4.00 9.14 2.10
N ASP A 60 4.17 9.02 3.42
CA ASP A 60 3.38 8.01 4.15
C ASP A 60 1.92 8.33 3.86
N VAL A 61 1.26 7.48 3.08
CA VAL A 61 -0.17 7.62 2.80
C VAL A 61 -0.87 7.46 4.14
N ASP A 62 -1.33 8.56 4.71
CA ASP A 62 -2.05 8.56 5.97
C ASP A 62 -3.40 7.85 5.76
N LEU A 63 -3.50 6.64 6.32
CA LEU A 63 -4.72 5.85 6.29
C LEU A 63 -5.82 6.45 7.18
N GLY A 64 -5.49 7.43 8.04
CA GLY A 64 -6.43 8.20 8.83
C GLY A 64 -7.43 7.32 9.58
N PRO A 65 -8.75 7.47 9.35
CA PRO A 65 -9.78 6.73 10.07
C PRO A 65 -9.82 5.23 9.74
N ARG A 66 -9.07 4.78 8.74
CA ARG A 66 -8.99 3.37 8.35
C ARG A 66 -8.11 2.56 9.29
N ILE A 67 -7.31 3.21 10.15
CA ILE A 67 -6.56 2.55 11.23
C ILE A 67 -7.32 2.72 12.55
N ALA A 68 -7.62 1.61 13.20
CA ALA A 68 -8.15 1.57 14.56
C ALA A 68 -7.20 0.79 15.48
N LEU A 69 -7.05 1.25 16.72
CA LEU A 69 -6.36 0.52 17.78
C LEU A 69 -7.41 -0.09 18.72
N VAL A 70 -7.58 -1.40 18.66
CA VAL A 70 -8.49 -2.14 19.54
C VAL A 70 -7.65 -2.87 20.57
N GLN A 71 -7.74 -2.48 21.84
CA GLN A 71 -6.91 -3.06 22.91
C GLN A 71 -5.39 -2.99 22.63
N GLY A 72 -4.94 -2.00 21.86
CA GLY A 72 -3.54 -1.84 21.45
C GLY A 72 -3.15 -2.61 20.20
N GLU A 73 -4.04 -3.42 19.63
CA GLU A 73 -3.82 -4.14 18.37
C GLU A 73 -4.23 -3.27 17.18
N LYS A 74 -3.40 -3.27 16.12
CA LYS A 74 -3.64 -2.48 14.91
C LYS A 74 -4.63 -3.20 13.99
N HIS A 75 -5.75 -2.55 13.73
CA HIS A 75 -6.81 -2.98 12.82
C HIS A 75 -6.85 -2.00 11.65
N ILE A 76 -6.84 -2.52 10.42
CA ILE A 76 -6.90 -1.72 9.21
C ILE A 76 -8.13 -2.11 8.39
N THR A 77 -8.95 -1.13 8.02
CA THR A 77 -10.12 -1.29 7.16
C THR A 77 -9.95 -0.52 5.86
N LEU A 78 -9.50 -1.22 4.82
CA LEU A 78 -9.43 -0.75 3.44
C LEU A 78 -10.64 -1.21 2.61
N THR A 79 -11.71 -1.75 3.20
CA THR A 79 -12.97 -1.92 2.46
C THR A 79 -13.48 -0.55 1.99
N GLY A 80 -13.87 -0.46 0.72
CA GLY A 80 -14.13 0.80 0.03
C GLY A 80 -12.88 1.68 -0.11
N TRP A 81 -11.70 1.08 -0.32
CA TRP A 81 -10.48 1.82 -0.59
C TRP A 81 -10.54 2.46 -1.98
N ASP A 82 -10.19 3.73 -2.02
CA ASP A 82 -10.20 4.61 -3.18
C ASP A 82 -8.80 5.10 -3.56
N GLY A 83 -7.77 4.65 -2.85
CA GLY A 83 -6.38 4.97 -3.16
C GLY A 83 -5.82 4.15 -4.32
N GLU A 84 -4.75 4.65 -4.92
CA GLU A 84 -4.17 4.08 -6.15
C GLU A 84 -3.53 2.69 -5.97
N SER A 85 -3.11 2.35 -4.76
CA SER A 85 -2.38 1.11 -4.49
C SER A 85 -2.54 0.63 -3.04
N TYR A 86 -2.39 -0.67 -2.85
CA TYR A 86 -2.31 -1.34 -1.55
C TYR A 86 -0.87 -1.44 -1.02
N ALA A 87 0.13 -0.88 -1.72
CA ALA A 87 1.53 -0.91 -1.28
C ALA A 87 1.77 -0.28 0.12
N VAL A 88 0.88 0.62 0.54
CA VAL A 88 0.84 1.22 1.89
C VAL A 88 0.82 0.16 3.01
N LEU A 89 0.27 -1.02 2.74
CA LEU A 89 0.26 -2.15 3.67
C LEU A 89 1.67 -2.59 4.10
N GLY A 90 2.68 -2.40 3.24
CA GLY A 90 4.07 -2.70 3.54
C GLY A 90 4.63 -1.86 4.71
N ASN A 91 4.02 -0.72 5.02
CA ASN A 91 4.41 0.15 6.13
C ASN A 91 3.72 -0.22 7.45
N HIS A 92 2.86 -1.26 7.47
CA HIS A 92 2.11 -1.69 8.64
C HIS A 92 2.22 -3.21 8.89
N PRO A 93 3.44 -3.79 9.03
CA PRO A 93 3.63 -5.22 9.27
C PRO A 93 3.05 -5.73 10.61
N GLU A 94 2.80 -4.82 11.56
CA GLU A 94 2.20 -5.09 12.87
C GLU A 94 0.67 -5.22 12.85
N THR A 95 0.04 -5.16 11.68
CA THR A 95 -1.41 -5.30 11.53
C THR A 95 -1.89 -6.67 11.99
N ILE A 96 -2.94 -6.68 12.82
CA ILE A 96 -3.56 -7.90 13.37
C ILE A 96 -4.84 -8.25 12.61
N VAL A 97 -5.64 -7.25 12.27
CA VAL A 97 -6.89 -7.40 11.52
C VAL A 97 -6.84 -6.54 10.28
N LEU A 98 -7.07 -7.13 9.12
CA LEU A 98 -7.08 -6.44 7.85
C LEU A 98 -8.37 -6.75 7.08
N GLN A 99 -9.10 -5.70 6.70
CA GLN A 99 -10.30 -5.82 5.89
C GLN A 99 -10.11 -5.11 4.55
N MET A 100 -10.24 -5.84 3.45
CA MET A 100 -10.07 -5.32 2.08
C MET A 100 -11.08 -6.00 1.15
N ALA A 101 -12.36 -5.97 1.53
CA ALA A 101 -13.44 -6.59 0.76
C ALA A 101 -13.79 -5.72 -0.46
N ASN A 102 -12.92 -5.74 -1.48
CA ASN A 102 -13.04 -4.95 -2.70
C ASN A 102 -12.76 -5.79 -3.95
N ALA A 103 -13.46 -5.49 -5.05
CA ALA A 103 -13.35 -6.21 -6.31
C ALA A 103 -11.98 -6.05 -7.01
N ASP A 104 -11.27 -4.96 -6.72
CA ASP A 104 -9.94 -4.63 -7.25
C ASP A 104 -8.79 -5.33 -6.51
N VAL A 105 -9.07 -6.03 -5.41
CA VAL A 105 -8.09 -6.88 -4.74
C VAL A 105 -7.87 -8.15 -5.56
N THR A 106 -6.63 -8.34 -6.02
CA THR A 106 -6.20 -9.48 -6.85
C THR A 106 -5.07 -10.26 -6.19
N ASP A 107 -4.62 -11.34 -6.82
CA ASP A 107 -3.47 -12.13 -6.37
C ASP A 107 -2.19 -11.28 -6.21
N GLN A 108 -1.99 -10.26 -7.05
CA GLN A 108 -0.86 -9.34 -6.90
C GLN A 108 -0.93 -8.53 -5.60
N THR A 109 -2.12 -8.10 -5.19
CA THR A 109 -2.33 -7.35 -3.94
C THR A 109 -1.89 -8.15 -2.72
N LEU A 110 -2.07 -9.48 -2.75
CA LEU A 110 -1.68 -10.35 -1.63
C LEU A 110 -0.15 -10.42 -1.42
N GLY A 111 0.65 -10.08 -2.43
CA GLY A 111 2.10 -9.99 -2.29
C GLY A 111 2.56 -8.98 -1.24
N TYR A 112 1.77 -7.91 -1.01
CA TYR A 112 2.03 -6.90 0.02
C TYR A 112 1.80 -7.41 1.45
N LEU A 113 1.11 -8.55 1.62
CA LEU A 113 0.81 -9.11 2.94
C LEU A 113 1.94 -9.99 3.49
N SER A 114 2.90 -10.37 2.65
CA SER A 114 3.93 -11.36 2.98
C SER A 114 4.78 -11.05 4.23
N SER A 115 4.86 -9.78 4.63
CA SER A 115 5.58 -9.32 5.84
C SER A 115 4.72 -9.27 7.11
N MET A 116 3.40 -9.50 7.01
CA MET A 116 2.45 -9.36 8.13
C MET A 116 2.39 -10.63 8.99
N ALA A 117 3.49 -10.97 9.64
CA ALA A 117 3.61 -12.20 10.43
C ALA A 117 2.60 -12.29 11.60
N ASN A 118 2.06 -11.16 12.05
CA ASN A 118 1.11 -11.10 13.16
C ASN A 118 -0.36 -11.06 12.72
N LEU A 119 -0.65 -11.14 11.41
CA LEU A 119 -2.03 -11.05 10.92
C LEU A 119 -2.85 -12.26 11.37
N ARG A 120 -3.95 -12.00 12.06
CA ARG A 120 -4.86 -13.03 12.61
C ARG A 120 -6.20 -13.09 11.90
N GLU A 121 -6.71 -11.95 11.45
CA GLU A 121 -7.96 -11.90 10.69
C GLU A 121 -7.75 -11.16 9.36
N LEU A 122 -8.18 -11.81 8.27
CA LEU A 122 -8.13 -11.26 6.93
C LEU A 122 -9.49 -11.41 6.25
N ASP A 123 -10.04 -10.29 5.78
CA ASP A 123 -11.28 -10.25 4.99
C ASP A 123 -11.00 -9.83 3.55
N LEU A 124 -11.25 -10.77 2.62
CA LEU A 124 -11.08 -10.63 1.17
C LEU A 124 -12.41 -10.92 0.45
N ASN A 125 -13.55 -10.74 1.12
CA ASN A 125 -14.85 -10.98 0.51
C ASN A 125 -15.02 -10.13 -0.76
N ASP A 126 -15.73 -10.68 -1.74
CA ASP A 126 -16.07 -10.00 -2.99
C ASP A 126 -14.84 -9.52 -3.79
N SER A 127 -13.67 -10.16 -3.57
CA SER A 127 -12.42 -9.87 -4.28
C SER A 127 -12.18 -10.77 -5.49
N SER A 128 -11.24 -10.36 -6.35
CA SER A 128 -10.85 -11.10 -7.55
C SER A 128 -9.74 -12.13 -7.31
N VAL A 129 -9.50 -12.50 -6.05
CA VAL A 129 -8.47 -13.48 -5.66
C VAL A 129 -8.80 -14.87 -6.21
N THR A 130 -7.75 -15.56 -6.67
CA THR A 130 -7.78 -16.92 -7.20
C THR A 130 -6.84 -17.84 -6.41
N ASP A 131 -6.77 -19.11 -6.81
CA ASP A 131 -5.81 -20.07 -6.23
C ASP A 131 -4.35 -19.61 -6.36
N GLY A 132 -4.02 -18.79 -7.37
CA GLY A 132 -2.69 -18.22 -7.55
C GLY A 132 -2.26 -17.32 -6.38
N GLY A 133 -3.19 -16.55 -5.82
CA GLY A 133 -2.95 -15.68 -4.68
C GLY A 133 -2.84 -16.42 -3.34
N MET A 134 -3.36 -17.64 -3.24
CA MET A 134 -3.31 -18.41 -1.99
C MET A 134 -1.90 -18.80 -1.56
N ALA A 135 -0.95 -18.88 -2.49
CA ALA A 135 0.44 -19.13 -2.17
C ALA A 135 1.00 -18.05 -1.22
N GLU A 136 0.60 -16.79 -1.40
CA GLU A 136 0.97 -15.69 -0.52
C GLU A 136 0.28 -15.81 0.85
N LEU A 137 -1.01 -16.18 0.88
CA LEU A 137 -1.75 -16.40 2.12
C LEU A 137 -1.15 -17.52 2.98
N SER A 138 -0.57 -18.55 2.34
CA SER A 138 0.06 -19.66 3.06
C SER A 138 1.29 -19.25 3.90
N LYS A 139 1.86 -18.06 3.66
CA LYS A 139 2.96 -17.49 4.43
C LYS A 139 2.50 -16.86 5.75
N LEU A 140 1.21 -16.58 5.88
CA LEU A 140 0.59 -15.96 7.06
C LEU A 140 0.28 -17.02 8.12
N THR A 141 1.32 -17.57 8.73
CA THR A 141 1.19 -18.75 9.62
C THR A 141 0.35 -18.50 10.87
N GLY A 142 0.25 -17.24 11.32
CA GLY A 142 -0.60 -16.83 12.45
C GLY A 142 -2.05 -16.53 12.09
N LEU A 143 -2.47 -16.72 10.83
CA LEU A 143 -3.82 -16.41 10.39
C LEU A 143 -4.84 -17.38 10.99
N GLN A 144 -5.83 -16.83 11.69
CA GLN A 144 -6.86 -17.60 12.41
C GLN A 144 -8.22 -17.55 11.71
N THR A 145 -8.50 -16.43 11.03
CA THR A 145 -9.78 -16.17 10.37
C THR A 145 -9.54 -15.62 8.98
N LEU A 146 -10.12 -16.27 7.97
CA LEU A 146 -10.03 -15.88 6.58
C LEU A 146 -11.42 -15.85 5.96
N ARG A 147 -11.81 -14.70 5.41
CA ARG A 147 -13.10 -14.55 4.71
C ARG A 147 -12.86 -14.42 3.21
N LEU A 148 -13.45 -15.34 2.44
CA LEU A 148 -13.26 -15.49 0.99
C LEU A 148 -14.60 -15.61 0.27
N ARG A 149 -15.69 -15.06 0.84
CA ARG A 149 -17.00 -15.10 0.22
C ARG A 149 -16.94 -14.47 -1.17
N ALA A 150 -17.61 -15.07 -2.16
CA ALA A 150 -17.69 -14.57 -3.52
C ALA A 150 -16.33 -14.33 -4.20
N THR A 151 -15.33 -15.16 -3.90
CA THR A 151 -14.02 -15.17 -4.57
C THR A 151 -13.89 -16.34 -5.56
N LYS A 152 -12.82 -16.36 -6.36
CA LYS A 152 -12.62 -17.34 -7.45
C LYS A 152 -11.74 -18.52 -7.02
N ILE A 153 -11.82 -18.89 -5.76
CA ILE A 153 -11.04 -19.98 -5.20
C ILE A 153 -11.68 -21.34 -5.48
N THR A 154 -10.85 -22.37 -5.59
CA THR A 154 -11.30 -23.75 -5.87
C THR A 154 -10.77 -24.73 -4.83
N ASP A 155 -11.20 -26.00 -4.95
CA ASP A 155 -10.72 -27.12 -4.14
C ASP A 155 -9.18 -27.24 -4.19
N GLU A 156 -8.57 -26.97 -5.35
CA GLU A 156 -7.12 -27.07 -5.55
C GLU A 156 -6.36 -26.06 -4.68
N GLY A 157 -6.83 -24.81 -4.63
CA GLY A 157 -6.25 -23.78 -3.77
C GLY A 157 -6.38 -24.12 -2.29
N LEU A 158 -7.59 -24.52 -1.86
CA LEU A 158 -7.87 -24.87 -0.46
C LEU A 158 -6.96 -26.00 0.04
N GLU A 159 -6.84 -27.06 -0.76
CA GLU A 159 -6.04 -28.23 -0.40
C GLU A 159 -4.54 -27.93 -0.37
N ARG A 160 -4.02 -27.21 -1.37
CA ARG A 160 -2.58 -26.97 -1.49
C ARG A 160 -2.04 -25.97 -0.48
N HIS A 161 -2.82 -24.92 -0.19
CA HIS A 161 -2.30 -23.75 0.52
C HIS A 161 -2.89 -23.60 1.92
N LEU A 162 -4.22 -23.63 2.06
CA LEU A 162 -4.87 -23.29 3.33
C LEU A 162 -4.88 -24.45 4.33
N SER A 163 -4.80 -25.69 3.87
CA SER A 163 -4.72 -26.86 4.75
C SER A 163 -3.46 -26.88 5.63
N ARG A 164 -2.39 -26.19 5.18
CA ARG A 164 -1.08 -26.13 5.85
C ARG A 164 -0.97 -25.03 6.88
N LEU A 165 -1.95 -24.13 6.98
CA LEU A 165 -1.96 -23.07 7.97
C LEU A 165 -2.31 -23.66 9.35
N PRO A 166 -1.40 -23.59 10.33
CA PRO A 166 -1.55 -24.31 11.61
C PRO A 166 -2.65 -23.71 12.48
N ASP A 167 -2.80 -22.38 12.44
CA ASP A 167 -3.72 -21.65 13.32
C ASP A 167 -5.05 -21.28 12.67
N LEU A 168 -5.23 -21.60 11.37
CA LEU A 168 -6.44 -21.25 10.64
C LEU A 168 -7.63 -22.09 11.12
N ARG A 169 -8.59 -21.41 11.75
CA ARG A 169 -9.76 -22.04 12.40
C ARG A 169 -11.09 -21.63 11.79
N ARG A 170 -11.20 -20.43 11.22
CA ARG A 170 -12.46 -19.91 10.69
C ARG A 170 -12.28 -19.54 9.23
N LEU A 171 -13.08 -20.15 8.37
CA LEU A 171 -13.06 -19.91 6.93
C LEU A 171 -14.47 -19.60 6.42
N ASP A 172 -14.65 -18.51 5.70
CA ASP A 172 -15.91 -18.20 5.01
C ASP A 172 -15.75 -18.47 3.51
N LEU A 173 -16.51 -19.44 3.00
CA LEU A 173 -16.46 -19.92 1.62
C LEU A 173 -17.80 -19.76 0.89
N ARG A 174 -18.72 -18.97 1.44
CA ARG A 174 -20.01 -18.69 0.79
C ARG A 174 -19.79 -18.18 -0.63
N GLU A 175 -20.62 -18.62 -1.56
CA GLU A 175 -20.57 -18.16 -2.97
C GLU A 175 -19.22 -18.43 -3.66
N THR A 176 -18.46 -19.44 -3.22
CA THR A 176 -17.28 -19.97 -3.94
C THR A 176 -17.63 -21.29 -4.65
N THR A 177 -16.71 -21.81 -5.47
CA THR A 177 -16.89 -23.10 -6.16
C THR A 177 -16.35 -24.30 -5.37
N VAL A 178 -15.94 -24.09 -4.11
CA VAL A 178 -15.37 -25.15 -3.27
C VAL A 178 -16.42 -26.21 -2.92
N SER A 179 -16.08 -27.48 -3.12
CA SER A 179 -16.93 -28.62 -2.82
C SER A 179 -17.03 -28.90 -1.32
N ASP A 180 -18.11 -29.56 -0.91
CA ASP A 180 -18.26 -30.02 0.47
C ASP A 180 -17.21 -31.08 0.84
N GLU A 181 -16.76 -31.89 -0.12
CA GLU A 181 -15.70 -32.88 0.09
C GLU A 181 -14.38 -32.21 0.48
N ALA A 182 -13.97 -31.17 -0.25
CA ALA A 182 -12.76 -30.42 0.06
C ALA A 182 -12.86 -29.72 1.43
N ILE A 183 -14.04 -29.23 1.80
CA ILE A 183 -14.30 -28.64 3.11
C ILE A 183 -14.16 -29.67 4.24
N GLU A 184 -14.75 -30.86 4.10
CA GLU A 184 -14.66 -31.90 5.12
C GLU A 184 -13.22 -32.38 5.29
N LYS A 185 -12.47 -32.51 4.19
CA LYS A 185 -11.04 -32.81 4.23
C LYS A 185 -10.24 -31.71 4.95
N TRP A 186 -10.54 -30.43 4.68
CA TRP A 186 -9.89 -29.31 5.36
C TRP A 186 -10.21 -29.29 6.86
N LYS A 187 -11.47 -29.56 7.26
CA LYS A 187 -11.87 -29.68 8.66
C LYS A 187 -11.17 -30.84 9.36
N ALA A 188 -11.08 -32.01 8.71
CA ALA A 188 -10.40 -33.18 9.26
C ALA A 188 -8.90 -32.95 9.47
N ALA A 189 -8.28 -32.06 8.69
CA ALA A 189 -6.87 -31.74 8.78
C ALA A 189 -6.47 -30.81 9.95
N GLY A 190 -7.42 -30.29 10.74
CA GLY A 190 -7.08 -29.45 11.89
C GLY A 190 -8.20 -29.31 12.92
N GLU A 191 -7.82 -29.33 14.20
CA GLU A 191 -8.79 -29.27 15.29
C GLU A 191 -9.47 -27.90 15.39
N GLY A 192 -10.78 -27.90 15.67
CA GLY A 192 -11.55 -26.68 15.88
C GLY A 192 -11.81 -25.86 14.60
N ARG A 193 -11.50 -26.40 13.42
CA ARG A 193 -11.79 -25.80 12.12
C ARG A 193 -13.28 -25.72 11.83
N ARG A 194 -13.74 -24.53 11.45
CA ARG A 194 -15.14 -24.18 11.16
C ARG A 194 -15.23 -23.45 9.83
N VAL A 195 -16.22 -23.83 9.03
CA VAL A 195 -16.50 -23.23 7.72
C VAL A 195 -17.90 -22.64 7.70
N PHE A 196 -18.03 -21.45 7.13
CA PHE A 196 -19.31 -20.84 6.79
C PHE A 196 -19.58 -21.07 5.29
N ARG A 197 -20.75 -21.63 4.97
CA ARG A 197 -21.21 -21.99 3.62
C ARG A 197 -22.58 -21.41 3.37
#